data_AF-A0A0R2U5U8-F1
#
_entry.id   AF-A0A0R2U5U8-F1
#
_cell.length_a   1.000
_cell.length_b   1.000
_cell.length_c   1.000
_cell.angle_alpha   90.00
_cell.angle_beta   90.00
_cell.angle_gamma   90.00
#
_symmetry.space_group_name_H-M   'P 1'
#
loop_
_entity.id
_entity.type
_entity.pdbx_description
1 polymer ?
#
loop_
_entity_poly.entity_id
_entity_poly.type
_entity_poly.pdbx_seq_one_letter_code
_entity_poly.pdbx_strand_id
1 'polypeptide(L)' 'MDKLSAIIGQLTSLIVSLIVLGVAAGVVFGGNVPFVSDVLGNVVGLVSELGDAGLVGLLVAGYLMSKMD' A
#
# COMPACT_ATOMS: atom_id res chain seq x y z
N MET A 1 20.09 -13.12 -17.20
CA MET A 1 19.54 -12.64 -15.92
C MET A 1 18.71 -11.38 -16.13
N ASP A 2 19.07 -10.52 -17.09
CA ASP A 2 18.35 -9.27 -17.39
C ASP A 2 16.88 -9.45 -17.79
N LYS A 3 16.56 -10.51 -18.53
CA LYS A 3 15.16 -10.82 -18.90
C LYS A 3 14.30 -11.18 -17.70
N LEU A 4 14.84 -11.92 -16.73
CA LEU A 4 14.10 -12.30 -15.52
C LEU A 4 13.88 -11.08 -14.63
N SER A 5 14.92 -10.25 -14.43
CA SER A 5 14.80 -8.98 -13.70
C SER A 5 13.81 -8.03 -14.38
N ALA A 6 13.79 -7.98 -15.71
CA ALA A 6 12.82 -7.18 -16.46
C ALA A 6 11.37 -7.67 -16.27
N ILE A 7 11.15 -8.99 -16.31
CA ILE A 7 9.81 -9.58 -16.06
C ILE A 7 9.36 -9.29 -14.63
N ILE A 8 10.24 -9.46 -13.65
CA ILE A 8 9.94 -9.14 -12.24
C ILE A 8 9.62 -7.65 -12.10
N GLY A 9 10.40 -6.75 -12.71
CA GLY A 9 10.12 -5.32 -12.67
C GLY A 9 8.76 -4.95 -13.26
N GLN A 10 8.39 -5.54 -14.40
CA GLN A 10 7.08 -5.33 -15.02
C GLN A 10 5.94 -5.88 -14.17
N LEU A 11 6.11 -7.07 -13.58
CA LEU A 11 5.10 -7.67 -12.71
C LEU A 11 4.93 -6.88 -11.41
N THR A 12 6.03 -6.42 -10.80
CA THR A 12 5.99 -5.54 -9.63
C THR A 12 5.26 -4.24 -9.96
N SER A 13 5.57 -3.61 -11.10
CA SER A 13 4.88 -2.40 -11.55
C SER A 13 3.38 -2.62 -11.73
N LEU A 14 3.00 -3.75 -12.33
CA LEU A 14 1.59 -4.14 -12.46
C LEU A 14 0.93 -4.32 -11.08
N ILE A 15 1.55 -5.07 -10.17
CA ILE A 15 1.00 -5.29 -8.82
C ILE A 15 0.84 -3.98 -8.06
N VAL A 16 1.82 -3.08 -8.13
CA VAL A 16 1.73 -1.75 -7.52
C VAL A 16 0.56 -0.96 -8.09
N SER A 17 0.36 -0.98 -9.41
CA SER A 17 -0.79 -0.33 -10.03
C SER A 17 -2.13 -0.92 -9.56
N LEU A 18 -2.18 -2.23 -9.31
CA LEU A 18 -3.36 -2.91 -8.80
C LEU A 18 -3.64 -2.57 -7.32
N ILE A 19 -2.63 -2.31 -6.50
CA ILE A 19 -2.80 -1.82 -5.13
C ILE A 19 -3.47 -0.45 -5.14
N VAL A 20 -2.99 0.48 -5.98
CA VAL A 20 -3.56 1.83 -6.11
C VAL A 20 -5.01 1.76 -6.60
N LEU A 21 -5.29 0.93 -7.61
CA LEU A 21 -6.64 0.68 -8.10
C LEU A 21 -7.54 0.08 -7.01
N GLY A 22 -7.02 -0.85 -6.23
CA GLY A 22 -7.73 -1.46 -5.12
C GLY A 22 -8.13 -0.43 -4.07
N VAL A 23 -7.19 0.38 -3.58
CA VAL A 23 -7.51 1.43 -2.61
C VAL A 23 -8.58 2.38 -3.16
N ALA A 24 -8.45 2.84 -4.41
CA ALA A 24 -9.44 3.72 -5.02
C ALA A 24 -10.84 3.05 -5.15
N ALA A 25 -10.90 1.81 -5.63
CA ALA A 25 -12.15 1.07 -5.77
C ALA A 25 -12.80 0.78 -4.42
N GLY A 26 -12.02 0.42 -3.40
CA GLY A 26 -12.52 0.18 -2.05
C GLY A 26 -13.15 1.42 -1.41
N VAL A 27 -12.59 2.61 -1.67
CA VAL A 27 -13.15 3.90 -1.23
C VAL A 27 -14.44 4.24 -1.97
N VAL A 28 -14.50 4.03 -3.29
CA VAL A 28 -15.65 4.43 -4.12
C VAL A 28 -16.84 3.50 -3.97
N PHE A 29 -16.62 2.19 -4.00
CA PHE A 29 -17.70 1.20 -4.06
C PHE A 29 -18.05 0.61 -2.70
N GLY A 30 -17.17 0.74 -1.70
CA GLY A 30 -17.38 0.26 -0.33
C GLY A 30 -17.35 -1.26 -0.19
N GLY A 31 -16.35 -1.78 0.54
CA GLY A 31 -16.31 -3.09 1.22
C GLY A 31 -16.39 -4.38 0.40
N ASN A 32 -17.01 -4.40 -0.78
CA ASN A 32 -17.43 -5.61 -1.48
C ASN A 32 -16.83 -5.74 -2.88
N VAL A 33 -15.62 -5.21 -3.07
CA VAL A 33 -14.86 -5.33 -4.32
C VAL A 33 -13.94 -6.57 -4.22
N PRO A 34 -14.10 -7.58 -5.11
CA PRO A 34 -13.24 -8.76 -5.10
C PRO A 34 -11.76 -8.37 -5.22
N PHE A 35 -10.86 -9.10 -4.55
CA PHE A 35 -9.40 -8.84 -4.51
C PHE A 35 -8.94 -7.59 -3.74
N VAL A 36 -9.85 -6.69 -3.35
CA VAL A 36 -9.51 -5.32 -2.92
C VAL A 36 -9.80 -5.06 -1.43
N SER A 37 -10.71 -5.82 -0.83
CA SER A 37 -11.11 -5.69 0.59
C SER A 37 -9.91 -5.69 1.53
N ASP A 38 -8.99 -6.63 1.30
CA ASP A 38 -7.86 -6.86 2.20
C ASP A 38 -6.76 -5.82 1.98
N VAL A 39 -6.61 -5.29 0.77
CA VAL A 39 -5.61 -4.25 0.47
C VAL A 39 -5.97 -2.94 1.18
N LEU A 40 -7.21 -2.48 1.04
CA LEU A 40 -7.67 -1.27 1.72
C LEU A 40 -7.64 -1.47 3.24
N GLY A 41 -8.10 -2.63 3.72
CA GLY A 41 -8.05 -2.98 5.14
C GLY A 41 -6.64 -2.95 5.73
N ASN A 42 -5.65 -3.51 5.03
CA ASN A 42 -4.25 -3.51 5.47
C ASN A 42 -3.65 -2.11 5.53
N VAL A 43 -3.95 -1.24 4.54
CA VAL A 43 -3.47 0.15 4.54
C VAL A 43 -4.11 0.95 5.67
N VAL A 44 -5.42 0.83 5.86
CA VAL A 44 -6.14 1.49 6.96
C VAL A 44 -5.66 0.97 8.31
N GLY A 45 -5.41 -0.33 8.44
CA GLY A 45 -4.86 -0.96 9.63
C GLY A 45 -3.48 -0.39 9.98
N LEU A 46 -2.57 -0.30 9.02
CA LEU A 46 -1.25 0.31 9.22
C LEU A 46 -1.36 1.78 9.66
N VAL A 47 -2.24 2.56 9.03
CA VAL A 47 -2.46 3.96 9.44
C VAL A 47 -3.04 4.05 10.85
N SER A 48 -3.95 3.15 11.22
CA SER A 48 -4.49 3.07 12.58
C SER A 48 -3.39 2.73 13.59
N GLU A 49 -2.56 1.71 13.31
CA GLU A 49 -1.44 1.33 14.18
C GLU A 49 -0.45 2.49 14.38
N LEU A 50 -0.14 3.23 13.31
CA LEU A 50 0.70 4.43 13.39
C LEU A 50 0.02 5.55 14.17
N GLY A 51 -1.30 5.72 14.07
CA GLY A 51 -2.06 6.70 14.85
C GLY A 51 -2.11 6.34 16.34
N ASP A 52 -2.38 5.08 16.65
CA ASP A 52 -2.52 4.55 18.02
C ASP A 52 -1.19 4.58 18.78
N ALA A 53 -0.05 4.46 18.08
CA ALA A 53 1.28 4.63 18.64
C ALA A 53 1.63 6.09 19.01
N GLY A 54 0.81 7.07 18.66
CA GLY A 54 0.98 8.49 19.01
C GLY A 54 2.28 9.10 18.49
N LEU A 55 3.09 9.70 19.39
CA LEU A 55 4.35 10.36 19.01
C LEU A 55 5.33 9.41 18.31
N VAL A 56 5.39 8.15 18.74
CA VAL A 56 6.28 7.15 18.15
C VAL A 56 5.84 6.82 16.72
N GLY A 57 4.54 6.68 16.50
CA GLY A 57 3.99 6.46 15.17
C GLY A 57 4.22 7.63 14.21
N LEU A 58 4.10 8.87 14.69
CA LEU A 58 4.46 10.08 13.92
C LEU A 58 5.94 10.13 13.53
N LEU A 59 6.85 9.76 14.45
CA LEU A 59 8.28 9.67 14.15
C LEU A 59 8.58 8.60 13.09
N VAL A 60 7.95 7.43 13.19
CA VAL A 60 8.09 6.35 12.21
C VAL A 60 7.55 6.79 10.85
N ALA A 61 6.38 7.42 10.80
CA ALA A 61 5.81 7.96 9.57
C ALA A 61 6.74 8.99 8.92
N GLY A 62 7.30 9.92 9.71
CA GLY A 62 8.27 10.90 9.22
C GLY A 62 9.57 10.26 8.72
N TYR A 63 10.06 9.22 9.40
CA TYR A 63 11.23 8.46 8.96
C TYR A 63 10.98 7.77 7.61
N LEU A 64 9.85 7.08 7.46
CA LEU A 64 9.47 6.42 6.21
C LEU A 64 9.38 7.42 5.06
N MET A 65 8.76 8.58 5.29
CA MET A 65 8.67 9.67 4.30
C MET A 65 10.06 10.17 3.87
N SER A 66 11.01 10.27 4.82
CA SER A 66 12.39 10.71 4.52
C SER A 66 13.23 9.70 3.72
N LYS A 67 12.77 8.44 3.62
CA LYS A 67 13.41 7.35 2.89
C LYS A 67 12.72 7.01 1.57
N MET A 68 11.76 7.83 1.18
CA MET A 68 10.97 7.64 -0.04
C MET A 68 11.65 8.22 -1.28
N ASP A 69 12.79 8.93 -1.11
CA ASP A 69 13.71 9.37 -2.17
C ASP A 69 14.65 8.24 -2.64
#